data_AF-A0A0K3CJF8-F1
#
_entry.id   AF-A0A0K3CJF8-F1
#
_cell.length_a   1.000
_cell.length_b   1.000
_cell.length_c   1.000
_cell.angle_alpha   90.00
_cell.angle_beta   90.00
_cell.angle_gamma   90.00
#
_symmetry.space_group_name_H-M   'P 1'
#
loop_
_entity.id
_entity.type
_entity.pdbx_description
1 polymer ?
#
loop_
_entity_poly.entity_id
_entity_poly.type
_entity_poly.pdbx_seq_one_letter_code
_entity_poly.pdbx_strand_id
1 'polypeptide(L)'
;MSLASLIPATRVDPALLPSLLPWSLRYNFLYPYCDLFSHIVPTKPGPPPWNGELEAYYRTFDTQVWYLLGHDHDTDTYALEKLRSRQGELKRRKRKKEHGEGVSLADLEAAIAAIQSHIVVRWSKLLGLHEIRLVFLEPLEKLHHSYDDFYLMRKVLPSMRYERPIARPYSLWPISARVPHYCDRKKRVCLWHDGVNWTKYALPDRPSPDSEAARRRFEPTAAEVLEDADESAESGWAEATMGDATVPLLLSHSNGPRSSGFIPAFTGLLHRRHPQVA
;
A
#
# COMPACT_ATOMS: atom_id res chain seq x y z
N MET A 1 7.53 26.57 -10.53
CA MET A 1 6.71 25.34 -10.59
C MET A 1 6.10 25.06 -9.23
N SER A 2 4.87 24.53 -9.16
CA SER A 2 4.19 24.17 -7.90
C SER A 2 4.36 22.70 -7.56
N LEU A 3 4.25 22.34 -6.27
CA LEU A 3 4.26 20.95 -5.80
C LEU A 3 3.26 20.07 -6.57
N ALA A 4 2.05 20.59 -6.83
CA ALA A 4 1.00 19.89 -7.56
C ALA A 4 1.41 19.48 -8.99
N SER A 5 2.33 20.22 -9.62
CA SER A 5 2.83 19.87 -10.97
C SER A 5 3.84 18.71 -10.97
N LEU A 6 4.31 18.28 -9.79
CA LEU A 6 5.28 17.19 -9.65
C LEU A 6 4.60 15.84 -9.40
N ILE A 7 3.37 15.86 -8.92
CA ILE A 7 2.59 14.67 -8.58
C ILE A 7 1.73 14.34 -9.81
N PRO A 8 1.86 13.13 -10.39
CA PRO A 8 1.01 12.73 -11.50
C PRO A 8 -0.48 12.83 -11.15
N ALA A 9 -1.28 13.25 -12.11
CA ALA A 9 -2.74 13.14 -11.98
C ALA A 9 -3.14 11.67 -12.11
N THR A 10 -3.67 11.09 -11.03
CA THR A 10 -4.15 9.70 -11.01
C THR A 10 -5.60 9.63 -11.49
N ARG A 11 -5.95 8.53 -12.17
CA ARG A 11 -7.35 8.26 -12.56
C ARG A 11 -8.16 7.73 -11.38
N VAL A 12 -7.49 7.02 -10.47
CA VAL A 12 -8.03 6.46 -9.25
C VAL A 12 -7.27 7.03 -8.07
N ASP A 13 -7.97 7.81 -7.26
CA ASP A 13 -7.44 8.32 -6.00
C ASP A 13 -7.27 7.18 -4.98
N PRO A 14 -6.04 6.87 -4.52
CA PRO A 14 -5.79 5.83 -3.52
C PRO A 14 -6.54 6.07 -2.20
N ALA A 15 -6.80 7.33 -1.84
CA ALA A 15 -7.54 7.66 -0.62
C ALA A 15 -8.98 7.13 -0.67
N LEU A 16 -9.60 7.14 -1.86
CA LEU A 16 -10.98 6.69 -2.08
C LEU A 16 -11.12 5.18 -2.26
N LEU A 17 -10.02 4.44 -2.41
CA LEU A 17 -10.07 2.99 -2.49
C LEU A 17 -10.60 2.39 -1.18
N PRO A 18 -11.52 1.41 -1.24
CA PRO A 18 -11.88 0.62 -0.07
C PRO A 18 -10.73 -0.31 0.32
N SER A 19 -10.53 -0.53 1.62
CA SER A 19 -9.54 -1.48 2.13
C SER A 19 -10.09 -2.92 2.01
N LEU A 20 -9.86 -3.56 0.87
CA LEU A 20 -10.39 -4.90 0.57
C LEU A 20 -9.40 -6.02 0.91
N LEU A 21 -8.17 -5.67 1.25
CA LEU A 21 -7.13 -6.60 1.67
C LEU A 21 -6.90 -6.45 3.19
N PRO A 22 -7.38 -7.40 4.01
CA PRO A 22 -7.11 -7.39 5.44
C PRO A 22 -5.61 -7.38 5.77
N TRP A 23 -5.26 -6.87 6.94
CA TRP A 23 -3.86 -6.74 7.37
C TRP A 23 -3.15 -8.11 7.40
N SER A 24 -3.74 -9.11 8.05
CA SER A 24 -3.05 -10.39 8.22
C SER A 24 -2.96 -11.18 6.92
N LEU A 25 -3.93 -11.01 6.00
CA LEU A 25 -3.78 -11.47 4.63
C LEU A 25 -2.55 -10.82 3.95
N ARG A 26 -2.43 -9.49 4.00
CA ARG A 26 -1.28 -8.78 3.43
C ARG A 26 0.03 -9.28 4.02
N TYR A 27 0.13 -9.29 5.34
CA TYR A 27 1.32 -9.68 6.08
C TYR A 27 1.75 -11.13 5.79
N ASN A 28 0.82 -12.08 5.83
CA ASN A 28 1.16 -13.49 5.71
C ASN A 28 1.36 -13.95 4.25
N PHE A 29 0.62 -13.35 3.29
CA PHE A 29 0.52 -13.90 1.93
C PHE A 29 1.02 -12.98 0.82
N LEU A 30 1.01 -11.65 1.01
CA LEU A 30 1.32 -10.70 -0.06
C LEU A 30 2.66 -10.00 0.14
N TYR A 31 2.86 -9.36 1.30
CA TYR A 31 4.07 -8.60 1.64
C TYR A 31 5.38 -9.38 1.45
N PRO A 32 5.49 -10.68 1.78
CA PRO A 32 6.72 -11.42 1.59
C PRO A 32 7.17 -11.53 0.12
N TYR A 33 6.30 -11.19 -0.83
CA TYR A 33 6.57 -11.29 -2.27
C TYR A 33 6.62 -9.91 -2.94
N CYS A 34 6.80 -8.84 -2.16
CA CYS A 34 6.89 -7.48 -2.64
C CYS A 34 7.94 -6.68 -1.87
N ASP A 35 8.96 -6.19 -2.58
CA ASP A 35 10.09 -5.47 -1.95
C ASP A 35 9.69 -4.14 -1.27
N LEU A 36 8.52 -3.57 -1.64
CA LEU A 36 7.96 -2.40 -0.96
C LEU A 36 7.81 -2.63 0.55
N PHE A 37 7.58 -3.86 0.98
CA PHE A 37 7.29 -4.23 2.38
C PHE A 37 8.40 -5.07 3.02
N SER A 38 9.59 -5.09 2.42
CA SER A 38 10.78 -5.77 2.96
C SER A 38 11.22 -5.27 4.35
N HIS A 39 10.81 -4.06 4.72
CA HIS A 39 11.03 -3.47 6.03
C HIS A 39 10.02 -3.96 7.10
N ILE A 40 8.94 -4.63 6.68
CA ILE A 40 7.90 -5.21 7.56
C ILE A 40 8.11 -6.71 7.71
N VAL A 41 8.33 -7.42 6.60
CA VAL A 41 8.55 -8.87 6.55
C VAL A 41 9.71 -9.21 5.62
N PRO A 42 10.49 -10.28 5.90
CA PRO A 42 11.51 -10.75 4.98
C PRO A 42 10.91 -11.18 3.62
N THR A 43 11.56 -10.77 2.53
CA THR A 43 11.20 -11.22 1.18
C THR A 43 11.44 -12.74 1.05
N LYS A 44 10.48 -13.45 0.46
CA LYS A 44 10.53 -14.89 0.21
C LYS A 44 10.88 -15.19 -1.25
N PRO A 45 11.76 -16.16 -1.51
CA PRO A 45 12.02 -16.63 -2.85
C PRO A 45 10.89 -17.54 -3.36
N GLY A 46 10.77 -17.64 -4.69
CA GLY A 46 9.83 -18.54 -5.35
C GLY A 46 8.41 -17.97 -5.51
N PRO A 47 7.48 -18.76 -6.08
CA PRO A 47 6.14 -18.29 -6.35
C PRO A 47 5.35 -18.07 -5.04
N PRO A 48 4.48 -17.05 -4.99
CA PRO A 48 3.58 -16.86 -3.87
C PRO A 48 2.58 -18.03 -3.76
N PRO A 49 2.05 -18.30 -2.56
CA PRO A 49 1.11 -19.39 -2.31
C PRO A 49 -0.31 -19.06 -2.82
N TRP A 50 -0.43 -18.78 -4.12
CA TRP A 50 -1.70 -18.52 -4.79
C TRP A 50 -2.55 -19.78 -4.80
N ASN A 51 -3.84 -19.66 -4.48
CA ASN A 51 -4.73 -20.81 -4.34
C ASN A 51 -6.12 -20.52 -4.94
N GLY A 52 -6.97 -21.55 -4.99
CA GLY A 52 -8.31 -21.46 -5.58
C GLY A 52 -9.24 -20.45 -4.89
N GLU A 53 -9.05 -20.20 -3.59
CA GLU A 53 -9.80 -19.17 -2.86
C GLU A 53 -9.39 -17.77 -3.34
N LEU A 54 -8.08 -17.46 -3.32
CA LEU A 54 -7.57 -16.16 -3.79
C LEU A 54 -7.96 -15.89 -5.24
N GLU A 55 -7.88 -16.89 -6.12
CA GLU A 55 -8.32 -16.76 -7.50
C GLU A 55 -9.83 -16.49 -7.61
N ALA A 56 -10.66 -17.13 -6.78
CA ALA A 56 -12.10 -16.88 -6.78
C ALA A 56 -12.43 -15.44 -6.35
N TYR A 57 -11.78 -14.93 -5.31
CA TYR A 57 -11.93 -13.53 -4.87
C TYR A 57 -11.38 -12.56 -5.90
N TYR A 58 -10.20 -12.81 -6.47
CA TYR A 58 -9.61 -12.00 -7.54
C TYR A 58 -10.56 -11.86 -8.74
N ARG A 59 -11.25 -12.95 -9.11
CA ARG A 59 -12.20 -12.94 -10.23
C ARG A 59 -13.50 -12.20 -9.97
N THR A 60 -13.78 -11.77 -8.74
CA THR A 60 -14.95 -10.92 -8.47
C THR A 60 -14.79 -9.50 -9.02
N PHE A 61 -13.56 -9.03 -9.15
CA PHE A 61 -13.21 -7.72 -9.68
C PHE A 61 -13.30 -7.71 -11.20
N ASP A 62 -13.79 -6.61 -11.74
CA ASP A 62 -13.73 -6.41 -13.19
C ASP A 62 -12.28 -6.28 -13.66
N THR A 63 -11.96 -6.86 -14.81
CA THR A 63 -10.59 -6.84 -15.35
C THR A 63 -10.08 -5.43 -15.61
N GLN A 64 -10.97 -4.48 -15.91
CA GLN A 64 -10.59 -3.10 -16.18
C GLN A 64 -10.11 -2.35 -14.92
N VAL A 65 -10.49 -2.82 -13.73
CA VAL A 65 -9.99 -2.28 -12.46
C VAL A 65 -8.48 -2.43 -12.39
N TRP A 66 -7.96 -3.62 -12.73
CA TRP A 66 -6.54 -3.92 -12.70
C TRP A 66 -5.74 -3.07 -13.67
N TYR A 67 -6.25 -2.88 -14.89
CA TYR A 67 -5.62 -2.00 -15.88
C TYR A 67 -5.51 -0.56 -15.38
N LEU A 68 -6.58 -0.01 -14.78
CA LEU A 68 -6.57 1.38 -14.32
C LEU A 68 -5.62 1.57 -13.13
N LEU A 69 -5.66 0.65 -12.16
CA LEU A 69 -4.76 0.69 -11.01
C LEU A 69 -3.30 0.48 -11.40
N GLY A 70 -3.02 -0.47 -12.30
CA GLY A 70 -1.68 -0.73 -12.81
C GLY A 70 -1.11 0.47 -13.57
N HIS A 71 -1.90 1.10 -14.44
CA HIS A 71 -1.46 2.29 -15.18
C HIS A 71 -1.13 3.47 -14.26
N ASP A 72 -1.96 3.73 -13.26
CA ASP A 72 -1.67 4.78 -12.27
C ASP A 72 -0.43 4.42 -11.44
N HIS A 73 -0.25 3.14 -11.09
CA HIS A 73 0.94 2.66 -10.37
C HIS A 73 2.22 2.83 -11.18
N ASP A 74 2.24 2.43 -12.45
CA ASP A 74 3.40 2.58 -13.34
C ASP A 74 3.76 4.06 -13.53
N THR A 75 2.75 4.92 -13.66
CA THR A 75 2.93 6.36 -13.79
C THR A 75 3.58 6.95 -12.53
N ASP A 76 3.11 6.57 -11.36
CA ASP A 76 3.67 6.97 -10.07
C ASP A 76 5.11 6.46 -9.91
N THR A 77 5.37 5.19 -10.22
CA THR A 77 6.70 4.57 -10.12
C THR A 77 7.71 5.29 -11.03
N TYR A 78 7.33 5.56 -12.28
CA TYR A 78 8.18 6.30 -13.22
C TYR A 78 8.45 7.74 -12.76
N ALA A 79 7.44 8.42 -12.22
CA ALA A 79 7.61 9.77 -11.67
C ALA A 79 8.54 9.76 -10.44
N LEU A 80 8.39 8.77 -9.57
CA LEU A 80 9.23 8.60 -8.37
C LEU A 80 10.71 8.44 -8.73
N GLU A 81 11.04 7.60 -9.72
CA GLU A 81 12.42 7.43 -10.19
C GLU A 81 13.02 8.75 -10.69
N LYS A 82 12.27 9.50 -11.50
CA LYS A 82 12.70 10.82 -11.99
C LYS A 82 12.95 11.81 -10.86
N LEU A 83 12.03 11.90 -9.91
CA LEU A 83 12.14 12.83 -8.79
C LEU A 83 13.34 12.47 -7.89
N ARG A 84 13.56 11.17 -7.62
CA ARG A 84 14.73 10.69 -6.87
C ARG A 84 16.04 11.03 -7.58
N SER A 85 16.10 10.88 -8.90
CA SER A 85 17.27 11.27 -9.70
C SER A 85 17.58 12.76 -9.56
N ARG A 86 16.56 13.62 -9.71
CA ARG A 86 16.66 15.08 -9.54
C ARG A 86 17.09 15.47 -8.12
N GLN A 87 16.49 14.86 -7.11
CA GLN A 87 16.87 15.05 -5.69
C GLN A 87 18.33 14.66 -5.46
N GLY A 88 18.78 13.54 -6.01
CA GLY A 88 20.16 13.06 -5.94
C GLY A 88 21.15 14.02 -6.61
N GLU A 89 20.78 14.63 -7.75
CA GLU A 89 21.60 15.67 -8.41
C GLU A 89 21.74 16.94 -7.56
N LEU A 90 20.64 17.43 -6.98
CA LEU A 90 20.68 18.59 -6.09
C LEU A 90 21.53 18.35 -4.84
N LYS A 91 21.35 17.18 -4.20
CA LYS A 91 22.13 16.78 -3.02
C LYS A 91 23.62 16.67 -3.35
N ARG A 92 23.98 16.04 -4.48
CA ARG A 92 25.38 15.94 -4.94
C ARG A 92 26.00 17.31 -5.20
N ARG A 93 25.24 18.26 -5.75
CA ARG A 93 25.70 19.63 -6.01
C ARG A 93 25.60 20.56 -4.79
N LYS A 94 25.12 20.07 -3.64
CA LYS A 94 24.84 20.85 -2.43
C LYS A 94 23.93 22.05 -2.69
N ARG A 95 22.92 21.87 -3.54
CA ARG A 95 21.98 22.93 -3.94
C ARG A 95 20.63 22.70 -3.29
N LYS A 96 19.97 23.81 -2.93
CA LYS A 96 18.60 23.81 -2.37
C LYS A 96 17.51 23.93 -3.45
N LYS A 97 17.88 24.25 -4.68
CA LYS A 97 16.97 24.48 -5.80
C LYS A 97 17.65 24.16 -7.12
N GLU A 98 16.88 23.72 -8.10
CA GLU A 98 17.30 23.64 -9.49
C GLU A 98 17.61 25.04 -10.06
N HIS A 99 18.30 25.12 -11.20
CA HIS A 99 18.65 26.40 -11.81
C HIS A 99 17.39 27.21 -12.21
N GLY A 100 17.48 28.54 -12.11
CA GLY A 100 16.41 29.46 -12.50
C GLY A 100 15.14 29.33 -11.65
N GLU A 101 13.99 29.21 -12.31
CA GLU A 101 12.68 29.00 -11.68
C GLU A 101 12.38 27.51 -11.37
N GLY A 102 13.41 26.68 -11.34
CA GLY A 102 13.29 25.25 -11.09
C GLY A 102 12.78 24.88 -9.70
N VAL A 103 12.62 23.59 -9.45
CA VAL A 103 11.95 23.07 -8.25
C VAL A 103 12.90 23.09 -7.05
N SER A 104 12.36 23.36 -5.85
CA SER A 104 13.15 23.31 -4.62
C SER A 104 13.38 21.87 -4.16
N LEU A 105 14.44 21.64 -3.39
CA LEU A 105 14.70 20.32 -2.80
C LEU A 105 13.55 19.86 -1.89
N ALA A 106 12.94 20.80 -1.16
CA ALA A 106 11.80 20.55 -0.28
C ALA A 106 10.56 20.10 -1.06
N ASP A 107 10.27 20.75 -2.20
CA ASP A 107 9.16 20.36 -3.07
C ASP A 107 9.39 18.96 -3.68
N LEU A 108 10.63 18.62 -4.05
CA LEU A 108 10.96 17.26 -4.51
C LEU A 108 10.76 16.24 -3.41
N GLU A 109 11.18 16.53 -2.17
CA GLU A 109 10.99 15.65 -1.02
C GLU A 109 9.51 15.44 -0.69
N ALA A 110 8.72 16.51 -0.69
CA ALA A 110 7.27 16.43 -0.51
C ALA A 110 6.59 15.63 -1.63
N ALA A 111 6.97 15.83 -2.90
CA ALA A 111 6.42 15.08 -4.02
C ALA A 111 6.78 13.59 -3.96
N ILE A 112 8.03 13.27 -3.62
CA ILE A 112 8.50 11.89 -3.42
C ILE A 112 7.67 11.21 -2.33
N ALA A 113 7.48 11.85 -1.17
CA ALA A 113 6.69 11.30 -0.08
C ALA A 113 5.22 11.07 -0.48
N ALA A 114 4.60 12.03 -1.18
CA ALA A 114 3.22 11.90 -1.67
C ALA A 114 3.05 10.72 -2.64
N ILE A 115 3.95 10.59 -3.63
CA ILE A 115 3.90 9.50 -4.61
C ILE A 115 4.19 8.14 -3.95
N GLN A 116 5.14 8.07 -3.02
CA GLN A 116 5.38 6.85 -2.25
C GLN A 116 4.13 6.44 -1.46
N SER A 117 3.43 7.41 -0.85
CA SER A 117 2.17 7.16 -0.17
C SER A 117 1.10 6.63 -1.13
N HIS A 118 0.95 7.23 -2.32
CA HIS A 118 0.01 6.73 -3.34
C HIS A 118 0.29 5.27 -3.71
N ILE A 119 1.55 4.93 -3.98
CA ILE A 119 1.99 3.59 -4.33
C ILE A 119 1.63 2.60 -3.22
N VAL A 120 2.04 2.89 -1.97
CA VAL A 120 1.81 2.00 -0.83
C VAL A 120 0.32 1.82 -0.55
N VAL A 121 -0.46 2.91 -0.54
CA VAL A 121 -1.89 2.85 -0.25
C VAL A 121 -2.65 2.07 -1.34
N ARG A 122 -2.34 2.33 -2.63
CA ARG A 122 -2.96 1.62 -3.75
C ARG A 122 -2.66 0.12 -3.69
N TRP A 123 -1.40 -0.21 -3.42
CA TRP A 123 -0.94 -1.59 -3.29
C TRP A 123 -1.65 -2.29 -2.13
N SER A 124 -1.57 -1.72 -0.93
CA SER A 124 -2.12 -2.34 0.28
C SER A 124 -3.64 -2.41 0.29
N LYS A 125 -4.36 -1.52 -0.39
CA LYS A 125 -5.82 -1.59 -0.39
C LYS A 125 -6.39 -2.58 -1.39
N LEU A 126 -5.74 -2.77 -2.55
CA LEU A 126 -6.29 -3.59 -3.62
C LEU A 126 -5.26 -4.12 -4.63
N LEU A 127 -4.36 -3.27 -5.14
CA LEU A 127 -3.50 -3.63 -6.28
C LEU A 127 -2.54 -4.77 -5.96
N GLY A 128 -2.10 -4.92 -4.71
CA GLY A 128 -1.21 -6.00 -4.29
C GLY A 128 -1.77 -7.39 -4.58
N LEU A 129 -3.09 -7.58 -4.57
CA LEU A 129 -3.70 -8.85 -4.96
C LEU A 129 -3.38 -9.21 -6.42
N HIS A 130 -3.43 -8.22 -7.32
CA HIS A 130 -3.17 -8.43 -8.74
C HIS A 130 -1.69 -8.66 -9.02
N GLU A 131 -0.80 -7.84 -8.46
CA GLU A 131 0.64 -8.01 -8.65
C GLU A 131 1.13 -9.37 -8.16
N ILE A 132 0.68 -9.81 -6.98
CA ILE A 132 1.05 -11.13 -6.45
C ILE A 132 0.51 -12.27 -7.34
N ARG A 133 -0.68 -12.10 -7.94
CA ARG A 133 -1.17 -13.05 -8.95
C ARG A 133 -0.26 -13.11 -10.18
N LEU A 134 0.24 -11.97 -10.65
CA LEU A 134 1.17 -11.93 -11.79
C LEU A 134 2.49 -12.62 -11.46
N VAL A 135 3.03 -12.41 -10.25
CA VAL A 135 4.25 -13.11 -9.79
C VAL A 135 4.03 -14.64 -9.74
N PHE A 136 2.85 -15.09 -9.34
CA PHE A 136 2.49 -16.52 -9.40
C PHE A 136 2.45 -17.06 -10.83
N LEU A 137 1.94 -16.26 -11.77
CA LEU A 137 1.75 -16.64 -13.16
C LEU A 137 3.05 -16.69 -13.96
N GLU A 138 4.00 -15.80 -13.67
CA GLU A 138 5.21 -15.62 -14.49
C GLU A 138 5.98 -16.93 -14.77
N PRO A 139 6.23 -17.83 -13.79
CA PRO A 139 6.89 -19.10 -14.06
C PRO A 139 6.04 -20.05 -14.92
N LEU A 140 4.71 -20.00 -14.77
CA LEU A 140 3.76 -20.87 -15.47
C LEU A 140 3.58 -20.48 -16.93
N GLU A 141 3.56 -19.19 -17.24
CA GLU A 141 3.50 -18.68 -18.61
C GLU A 141 4.75 -19.07 -19.42
N LYS A 142 5.92 -19.10 -18.76
CA LYS A 142 7.17 -19.60 -19.36
C LYS A 142 7.11 -21.10 -19.68
N LEU A 143 6.30 -21.87 -18.96
CA LEU A 143 6.10 -23.30 -19.17
C LEU A 143 4.97 -23.61 -20.16
N HIS A 144 4.01 -22.69 -20.32
CA HIS A 144 2.76 -22.91 -21.04
C HIS A 144 2.41 -21.73 -21.96
N HIS A 145 3.25 -21.48 -22.97
CA HIS A 145 3.20 -20.34 -23.90
C HIS A 145 1.89 -20.12 -24.69
N SER A 146 0.88 -20.99 -24.58
CA SER A 146 -0.35 -20.94 -25.38
C SER A 146 -1.65 -21.02 -24.58
N TYR A 147 -1.58 -21.06 -23.25
CA TYR A 147 -2.78 -21.10 -22.41
C TYR A 147 -3.16 -19.71 -21.95
N ASP A 148 -4.45 -19.38 -22.05
CA ASP A 148 -4.98 -18.22 -21.35
C ASP A 148 -4.93 -18.46 -19.82
N ASP A 149 -4.83 -17.36 -19.07
CA ASP A 149 -4.80 -17.35 -17.61
C ASP A 149 -5.88 -18.23 -16.98
N PHE A 150 -7.09 -18.19 -17.55
CA PHE A 150 -8.25 -18.88 -16.99
C PHE A 150 -8.07 -20.40 -17.07
N TYR A 151 -7.66 -20.89 -18.23
CA TYR A 151 -7.36 -22.29 -18.46
C TYR A 151 -6.17 -22.74 -17.61
N LEU A 152 -5.13 -21.92 -17.54
CA LEU A 152 -3.95 -22.19 -16.73
C LEU A 152 -4.29 -22.33 -15.25
N MET A 153 -5.02 -21.34 -14.68
CA MET A 153 -5.47 -21.37 -13.28
C MET A 153 -6.32 -22.60 -12.97
N ARG A 154 -7.24 -22.97 -13.87
CA ARG A 154 -8.07 -24.17 -13.68
C ARG A 154 -7.25 -25.46 -13.67
N LYS A 155 -6.13 -25.50 -14.38
CA LYS A 155 -5.26 -26.69 -14.48
C LYS A 155 -4.29 -26.81 -13.31
N VAL A 156 -3.72 -25.69 -12.86
CA VAL A 156 -2.62 -25.68 -11.88
C VAL A 156 -3.09 -25.53 -10.44
N LEU A 157 -4.24 -24.90 -10.20
CA LEU A 157 -4.72 -24.69 -8.85
C LEU A 157 -5.35 -25.98 -8.30
N PRO A 158 -4.90 -26.47 -7.14
CA PRO A 158 -5.48 -27.65 -6.53
C PRO A 158 -6.93 -27.38 -6.13
N SER A 159 -7.77 -28.41 -6.24
CA SER A 159 -9.14 -28.35 -5.73
C SER A 159 -9.11 -28.15 -4.20
N MET A 160 -9.81 -27.12 -3.74
CA MET A 160 -9.87 -26.71 -2.33
C MET A 160 -11.29 -26.31 -1.97
N ARG A 161 -11.69 -26.57 -0.72
CA ARG A 161 -12.94 -26.04 -0.15
C ARG A 161 -12.68 -24.68 0.45
N TYR A 162 -13.48 -23.69 0.05
CA TYR A 162 -13.45 -22.33 0.58
C TYR A 162 -14.86 -21.72 0.50
N GLU A 163 -15.10 -20.67 1.28
CA GLU A 163 -16.36 -19.94 1.21
C GLU A 163 -16.40 -19.10 -0.07
N ARG A 164 -17.48 -19.26 -0.85
CA ARG A 164 -17.59 -18.56 -2.13
C ARG A 164 -17.73 -17.06 -1.90
N PRO A 165 -17.07 -16.22 -2.72
CA PRO A 165 -17.26 -14.78 -2.65
C PRO A 165 -18.74 -14.40 -2.83
N ILE A 166 -19.18 -13.41 -2.05
CA ILE A 166 -20.55 -12.86 -2.12
C ILE A 166 -20.82 -12.25 -3.50
N ALA A 167 -19.81 -11.59 -4.06
CA ALA A 167 -19.88 -10.94 -5.36
C ALA A 167 -19.81 -11.96 -6.50
N ARG A 168 -20.56 -11.71 -7.57
CA ARG A 168 -20.45 -12.49 -8.80
C ARG A 168 -19.10 -12.20 -9.48
N PRO A 169 -18.56 -13.15 -10.28
CA PRO A 169 -17.38 -12.87 -11.10
C PRO A 169 -17.56 -11.60 -11.94
N TYR A 170 -16.51 -10.78 -12.00
CA TYR A 170 -16.40 -9.53 -12.77
C TYR A 170 -17.48 -8.48 -12.44
N SER A 171 -18.03 -8.50 -11.22
CA SER A 171 -19.10 -7.58 -10.81
C SER A 171 -18.62 -6.43 -9.93
N LEU A 172 -17.50 -6.55 -9.22
CA LEU A 172 -17.01 -5.49 -8.35
C LEU A 172 -16.31 -4.38 -9.15
N TRP A 173 -16.66 -3.14 -8.83
CA TRP A 173 -16.04 -1.91 -9.33
C TRP A 173 -15.67 -0.99 -8.16
N PRO A 174 -14.59 -1.30 -7.42
CA PRO A 174 -14.22 -0.62 -6.17
C PRO A 174 -13.45 0.69 -6.38
N ILE A 175 -13.46 1.25 -7.59
CA ILE A 175 -12.67 2.45 -7.93
C ILE A 175 -13.59 3.63 -8.27
N SER A 176 -13.09 4.85 -8.08
CA SER A 176 -13.83 6.09 -8.37
C SER A 176 -13.94 6.41 -9.86
N ALA A 177 -13.14 5.75 -10.72
CA ALA A 177 -13.19 5.92 -12.16
C ALA A 177 -14.54 5.50 -12.75
N ARG A 178 -15.03 6.20 -13.77
CA ARG A 178 -16.29 5.85 -14.45
C ARG A 178 -16.21 4.45 -15.05
N VAL A 179 -17.30 3.68 -14.92
CA VAL A 179 -17.45 2.40 -15.62
C VAL A 179 -17.45 2.65 -17.14
N PRO A 180 -16.62 1.95 -17.93
CA PRO A 180 -16.61 2.09 -19.38
C PRO A 180 -17.96 1.77 -20.02
N HIS A 181 -18.27 2.43 -21.14
CA HIS A 181 -19.57 2.30 -21.82
C HIS A 181 -19.87 0.89 -22.36
N TYR A 182 -18.84 0.11 -22.67
CA TYR A 182 -18.97 -1.28 -23.13
C TYR A 182 -19.27 -2.27 -21.98
N CYS A 183 -19.25 -1.79 -20.74
CA CYS A 183 -19.58 -2.60 -19.57
C CYS A 183 -21.02 -2.36 -19.12
N ASP A 184 -21.73 -3.43 -18.76
CA ASP A 184 -23.07 -3.32 -18.19
C ASP A 184 -23.01 -2.78 -16.75
N ARG A 185 -23.10 -1.46 -16.60
CA ARG A 185 -23.06 -0.77 -15.29
C ARG A 185 -24.12 -1.31 -14.32
N LYS A 186 -25.29 -1.77 -14.80
CA LYS A 186 -26.36 -2.28 -13.93
C LYS A 186 -26.02 -3.61 -13.29
N LYS A 187 -25.05 -4.36 -13.84
CA LYS A 187 -24.57 -5.63 -13.28
C LYS A 187 -23.40 -5.48 -12.31
N ARG A 188 -22.95 -4.24 -12.05
CA ARG A 188 -21.79 -3.96 -11.21
C ARG A 188 -22.19 -3.48 -9.83
N VAL A 189 -21.36 -3.81 -8.85
CA VAL A 189 -21.36 -3.18 -7.53
C VAL A 189 -20.29 -2.11 -7.54
N CYS A 190 -20.68 -0.84 -7.61
CA CYS A 190 -19.76 0.28 -7.78
C CYS A 190 -19.53 1.04 -6.48
N LEU A 191 -18.35 1.68 -6.37
CA LEU A 191 -17.93 2.47 -5.20
C LEU A 191 -18.93 3.57 -4.83
N TRP A 192 -19.54 4.20 -5.82
CA TRP A 192 -20.52 5.29 -5.67
C TRP A 192 -21.97 4.82 -5.51
N HIS A 193 -22.24 3.51 -5.36
CA HIS A 193 -23.60 3.06 -5.07
C HIS A 193 -23.93 3.31 -3.59
N ASP A 194 -24.98 4.07 -3.34
CA ASP A 194 -25.43 4.39 -1.99
C ASP A 194 -25.72 3.12 -1.18
N GLY A 195 -25.29 3.11 0.08
CA GLY A 195 -25.50 1.99 1.00
C GLY A 195 -24.65 0.75 0.74
N VAL A 196 -23.68 0.79 -0.20
CA VAL A 196 -22.73 -0.32 -0.37
C VAL A 196 -21.76 -0.38 0.80
N ASN A 197 -21.95 -1.38 1.67
CA ASN A 197 -20.96 -1.75 2.66
C ASN A 197 -19.81 -2.55 1.98
N TRP A 198 -18.63 -1.95 1.88
CA TRP A 198 -17.45 -2.56 1.26
C TRP A 198 -16.79 -3.63 2.11
N THR A 199 -16.99 -3.63 3.43
CA THR A 199 -16.33 -4.61 4.32
C THR A 199 -16.77 -6.05 4.02
N LYS A 200 -18.00 -6.24 3.53
CA LYS A 200 -18.50 -7.57 3.12
C LYS A 200 -17.84 -8.15 1.86
N TYR A 201 -17.11 -7.31 1.12
CA TYR A 201 -16.36 -7.73 -0.07
C TYR A 201 -14.85 -7.78 0.18
N ALA A 202 -14.41 -7.53 1.42
CA ALA A 202 -13.03 -7.78 1.80
C ALA A 202 -12.72 -9.26 1.64
N LEU A 203 -11.46 -9.55 1.29
CA LEU A 203 -10.99 -10.94 1.24
C LEU A 203 -11.03 -11.55 2.66
N PRO A 204 -11.08 -12.89 2.79
CA PRO A 204 -11.00 -13.55 4.08
C PRO A 204 -9.69 -13.21 4.78
N ASP A 205 -9.79 -12.76 6.03
CA ASP A 205 -8.59 -12.50 6.82
C ASP A 205 -7.99 -13.80 7.36
N ARG A 206 -6.70 -13.75 7.71
CA ARG A 206 -5.93 -14.89 8.22
C ARG A 206 -5.03 -14.44 9.37
N PRO A 207 -5.60 -14.06 10.53
CA PRO A 207 -4.82 -13.56 11.65
C PRO A 207 -3.90 -14.64 12.22
N SER A 208 -2.68 -14.23 12.53
CA SER A 208 -1.67 -14.97 13.27
C SER A 208 -1.10 -14.08 14.38
N PRO A 209 -0.54 -14.66 15.47
CA PRO A 209 0.09 -13.87 16.54
C PRO A 209 1.14 -12.87 16.00
N ASP A 210 1.96 -13.31 15.05
CA ASP A 210 2.98 -12.47 14.40
C ASP A 210 2.36 -11.32 13.60
N SER A 211 1.30 -11.61 12.84
CA SER A 211 0.62 -10.56 12.05
C SER A 211 -0.03 -9.52 12.94
N GLU A 212 -0.59 -9.89 14.10
CA GLU A 212 -1.18 -8.95 15.06
C GLU A 212 -0.11 -8.12 15.77
N ALA A 213 0.99 -8.75 16.19
CA ALA A 213 2.11 -8.03 16.77
C ALA A 213 2.70 -7.02 15.78
N ALA A 214 2.83 -7.41 14.50
CA ALA A 214 3.25 -6.49 13.44
C ALA A 214 2.21 -5.40 13.17
N ARG A 215 0.91 -5.72 13.19
CA ARG A 215 -0.17 -4.74 13.02
C ARG A 215 -0.05 -3.62 14.03
N ARG A 216 0.08 -3.95 15.31
CA ARG A 216 0.22 -2.95 16.39
C ARG A 216 1.43 -2.04 16.19
N ARG A 217 2.51 -2.54 15.60
CA ARG A 217 3.72 -1.75 15.34
C ARG A 217 3.59 -0.79 14.15
N PHE A 218 2.87 -1.19 13.10
CA PHE A 218 2.88 -0.49 11.82
C PHE A 218 1.55 0.18 11.45
N GLU A 219 0.43 -0.37 11.89
CA GLU A 219 -0.93 0.17 11.75
C GLU A 219 -1.67 0.09 13.11
N PRO A 220 -1.19 0.78 14.16
CA PRO A 220 -1.87 0.80 15.45
C PRO A 220 -3.25 1.47 15.33
N THR A 221 -4.21 0.93 16.08
CA THR A 221 -5.56 1.50 16.16
C THR A 221 -5.53 2.76 17.00
N ALA A 222 -6.44 3.71 16.75
CA ALA A 222 -6.55 4.93 17.57
C ALA A 222 -6.70 4.65 19.07
N ALA A 223 -7.38 3.56 19.44
CA ALA A 223 -7.47 3.12 20.85
C ALA A 223 -6.11 2.64 21.40
N GLU A 224 -5.34 1.88 20.62
CA GLU A 224 -4.02 1.37 21.01
C GLU A 224 -3.01 2.53 21.14
N VAL A 225 -3.08 3.54 20.27
CA VAL A 225 -2.24 4.75 20.36
C VAL A 225 -2.55 5.57 21.62
N LEU A 226 -3.80 5.55 22.08
CA LEU A 226 -4.21 6.23 23.31
C LEU A 226 -3.77 5.46 24.56
N GLU A 227 -3.91 4.13 24.55
CA GLU A 227 -3.46 3.26 25.65
C GLU A 227 -1.93 3.34 25.84
N ASP A 228 -1.13 3.30 24.76
CA ASP A 228 0.33 3.46 24.83
C ASP A 228 0.75 4.85 25.36
N ALA A 229 -0.05 5.89 25.08
CA ALA A 229 0.20 7.24 25.58
C ALA A 229 -0.09 7.37 27.09
N ASP A 230 -1.09 6.66 27.59
CA ASP A 230 -1.45 6.63 29.01
C ASP A 230 -0.46 5.76 29.82
N GLU A 231 -0.01 4.61 29.30
CA GLU A 231 1.04 3.78 29.94
C GLU A 231 2.40 4.49 30.00
N SER A 232 2.70 5.31 28.98
CA SER A 232 3.91 6.15 28.94
C SER A 232 3.82 7.35 29.92
N ALA A 233 2.61 7.79 30.27
CA ALA A 233 2.39 8.86 31.24
C ALA A 233 2.43 8.35 32.70
N GLU A 234 1.99 7.11 32.95
CA GLU A 234 2.01 6.49 34.28
C GLU A 234 3.40 5.98 34.69
N SER A 235 4.31 5.72 33.74
CA SER A 235 5.69 5.28 34.01
C SER A 235 6.69 6.42 34.28
N GLY A 236 6.25 7.68 34.26
CA GLY A 236 7.10 8.88 34.37
C GLY A 236 7.20 9.56 35.76
N TRP A 237 6.60 8.99 36.82
CA TRP A 237 6.52 9.63 38.15
C TRP A 237 7.29 8.91 39.27
N ALA A 238 8.42 8.29 38.97
CA ALA A 238 9.38 7.85 40.00
C ALA A 238 10.65 8.72 39.98
N GLU A 239 10.64 9.70 40.90
CA GLU A 239 11.79 10.42 41.48
C GLU A 239 12.82 11.08 40.54
N ALA A 240 12.56 12.36 40.28
CA ALA A 240 13.63 13.35 40.09
C ALA A 240 14.42 13.52 41.41
N THR A 241 15.69 13.11 41.42
CA THR A 241 16.69 13.70 42.33
C THR A 241 17.85 14.24 41.50
N MET A 242 18.04 15.56 41.60
CA MET A 242 19.10 16.33 40.96
C MET A 242 20.49 15.89 41.39
N GLY A 243 21.42 15.75 40.43
CA GLY A 243 22.84 15.55 40.68
C GLY A 243 23.67 15.82 39.42
N ASP A 244 24.52 16.82 39.50
CA ASP A 244 25.26 17.51 38.44
C ASP A 244 26.49 16.74 37.91
N ALA A 245 26.90 17.14 36.70
CA ALA A 245 28.22 17.02 36.05
C ALA A 245 28.74 15.67 35.49
N THR A 246 29.43 15.83 34.33
CA THR A 246 30.47 15.01 33.67
C THR A 246 30.09 13.92 32.64
N VAL A 247 30.24 14.28 31.36
CA VAL A 247 30.61 13.42 30.19
C VAL A 247 32.10 13.05 30.37
N PRO A 248 32.71 11.92 29.88
CA PRO A 248 32.47 11.24 28.60
C PRO A 248 32.65 9.69 28.54
N LEU A 249 32.15 9.05 27.46
CA LEU A 249 32.92 8.24 26.47
C LEU A 249 32.09 7.13 25.80
N LEU A 250 32.10 7.19 24.46
CA LEU A 250 32.29 6.11 23.49
C LEU A 250 31.69 4.72 23.80
N LEU A 251 30.74 4.30 22.94
CA LEU A 251 30.84 3.00 22.29
C LEU A 251 30.49 3.14 20.80
N SER A 252 31.48 2.83 19.98
CA SER A 252 31.43 2.81 18.53
C SER A 252 31.38 1.38 18.00
N HIS A 253 30.51 1.19 17.00
CA HIS A 253 30.57 0.28 15.84
C HIS A 253 30.36 -1.24 15.98
N SER A 254 29.40 -1.74 15.20
CA SER A 254 29.69 -2.72 14.15
C SER A 254 28.84 -2.46 12.89
N ASN A 255 29.31 -2.96 11.74
CA ASN A 255 29.11 -2.45 10.37
C ASN A 255 27.94 -3.09 9.59
N GLY A 256 27.08 -2.24 8.99
CA GLY A 256 26.41 -2.41 7.67
C GLY A 256 25.26 -3.43 7.51
N PRO A 257 24.40 -3.30 6.47
CA PRO A 257 24.44 -2.37 5.34
C PRO A 257 23.36 -1.28 5.36
N ARG A 258 23.59 -0.30 4.48
CA ARG A 258 22.79 0.90 4.21
C ARG A 258 21.32 0.58 3.91
N SER A 259 20.42 1.18 4.67
CA SER A 259 19.10 1.60 4.16
C SER A 259 18.81 3.00 4.69
N SER A 260 18.44 3.88 3.78
CA SER A 260 18.07 5.27 4.02
C SER A 260 16.92 5.36 5.02
N GLY A 261 17.12 6.11 6.11
CA GLY A 261 16.03 6.50 7.01
C GLY A 261 14.95 7.30 6.27
N PHE A 262 13.69 7.21 6.69
CA PHE A 262 13.15 7.97 7.81
C PHE A 262 11.65 7.65 8.03
N ILE A 263 11.34 7.30 9.30
CA ILE A 263 10.20 7.58 10.20
C ILE A 263 8.72 7.46 9.73
N PRO A 264 7.87 6.79 10.55
CA PRO A 264 6.41 6.78 10.42
C PRO A 264 5.76 8.03 11.06
N ALA A 265 4.82 8.68 10.36
CA ALA A 265 3.69 9.41 10.95
C ALA A 265 2.82 9.97 9.82
N PHE A 266 1.50 9.74 9.91
CA PHE A 266 0.41 10.71 9.80
C PHE A 266 -0.90 9.98 9.45
N THR A 267 -1.44 9.28 10.44
CA THR A 267 -2.90 9.15 10.62
C THR A 267 -3.35 10.35 11.45
N GLY A 268 -3.99 11.33 10.82
CA GLY A 268 -4.59 12.46 11.52
C GLY A 268 -4.64 13.72 10.67
N LEU A 269 -5.86 14.21 10.47
CA LEU A 269 -6.25 15.51 9.86
C LEU A 269 -6.65 15.50 8.38
N LEU A 270 -7.79 14.86 8.09
CA LEU A 270 -8.79 15.43 7.18
C LEU A 270 -10.20 15.30 7.79
N HIS A 271 -10.47 16.13 8.79
CA HIS A 271 -11.83 16.54 9.13
C HIS A 271 -11.96 18.02 8.79
N ARG A 272 -12.35 18.32 7.54
CA ARG A 272 -12.85 19.65 7.19
C ARG A 272 -14.36 19.54 7.07
N ARG A 273 -15.06 19.87 8.16
CA ARG A 273 -16.48 20.23 8.14
C ARG A 273 -16.61 21.48 7.26
N HIS A 274 -17.45 21.40 6.23
CA HIS A 274 -18.00 22.59 5.60
C HIS A 274 -19.03 23.21 6.55
N PRO A 275 -18.97 24.50 6.88
CA PRO A 275 -20.12 25.20 7.42
C PRO A 275 -21.10 25.46 6.27
N GLN A 276 -22.29 24.84 6.33
CA GLN A 276 -23.45 25.34 5.60
C GLN A 276 -23.93 26.59 6.35
N VAL A 277 -23.80 27.74 5.70
CA VAL A 277 -24.47 28.97 6.11
C VAL A 277 -25.90 28.87 5.60
N ALA A 278 -26.85 29.18 6.49
CA ALA A 278 -28.28 29.29 6.22
C ALA A 278 -28.61 30.55 5.42
#